data_AF-A0A0S7ZED9-F1
#
_entry.id   AF-A0A0S7ZED9-F1
#
_cell.length_a   1.000
_cell.length_b   1.000
_cell.length_c   1.000
_cell.angle_alpha   90.00
_cell.angle_beta   90.00
_cell.angle_gamma   90.00
#
_symmetry.space_group_name_H-M   'P 1'
#
loop_
_entity.id
_entity.type
_entity.pdbx_description
1 polymer ?
#
loop_
_entity_poly.entity_id
_entity_poly.type
_entity_poly.pdbx_seq_one_letter_code
_entity_poly.pdbx_strand_id
1 'polypeptide(L)'
;MEIPQKEIEHIISLARLELTDEERSSFGGQLSAILEYVGQLSRVDVEEVEPMSHSVTIRNVLRPDEAIPCPDEERQGAVDAFPDEEEGLLKVDSVFS
;
A
#
# COMPACT_ATOMS: atom_id res chain seq x y z
N MET A 1 13.32 17.79 9.85
CA MET A 1 14.20 17.37 8.71
C MET A 1 13.48 17.77 7.44
N GLU A 2 14.14 18.48 6.51
CA GLU A 2 13.49 18.93 5.28
C GLU A 2 13.68 17.89 4.16
N ILE A 3 12.58 17.40 3.59
CA ILE A 3 12.61 16.39 2.53
C ILE A 3 12.74 17.11 1.18
N PRO A 4 13.76 16.79 0.35
CA PRO A 4 13.92 17.41 -0.95
C PRO A 4 12.75 17.06 -1.88
N GLN A 5 12.37 18.01 -2.75
CA GLN A 5 11.24 17.85 -3.67
C GLN A 5 11.31 16.57 -4.53
N LYS A 6 12.52 16.20 -4.97
CA LYS A 6 12.76 14.96 -5.74
C LYS A 6 12.35 13.70 -4.97
N GLU A 7 12.48 13.69 -3.65
CA GLU A 7 12.12 12.55 -2.80
C GLU A 7 10.60 12.48 -2.60
N ILE A 8 9.93 13.64 -2.50
CA ILE A 8 8.45 13.73 -2.51
C ILE A 8 7.90 13.15 -3.83
N GLU A 9 8.47 13.57 -4.97
CA GLU A 9 8.08 13.04 -6.29
C GLU A 9 8.29 11.52 -6.39
N HIS A 10 9.39 11.02 -5.81
CA HIS A 10 9.65 9.58 -5.78
C HIS A 10 8.62 8.81 -4.97
N ILE A 11 8.27 9.30 -3.77
CA ILE A 11 7.26 8.68 -2.90
C ILE A 11 5.89 8.68 -3.58
N ILE A 12 5.49 9.79 -4.20
CA ILE A 12 4.24 9.90 -4.96
C ILE A 12 4.18 8.85 -6.07
N SER A 13 5.27 8.68 -6.82
CA SER A 13 5.36 7.68 -7.87
C SER A 13 5.24 6.25 -7.35
N LEU A 14 5.82 5.94 -6.19
CA LEU A 14 5.71 4.62 -5.56
C LEU A 14 4.28 4.35 -5.08
N ALA A 15 3.62 5.36 -4.54
CA ALA A 15 2.24 5.28 -4.05
C ALA A 15 1.17 5.33 -5.15
N ARG A 16 1.55 5.56 -6.42
CA ARG A 16 0.63 5.73 -7.57
C ARG A 16 -0.40 6.84 -7.35
N LEU A 17 0.03 7.94 -6.73
CA LEU A 17 -0.81 9.11 -6.51
C LEU A 17 -0.60 10.14 -7.62
N GLU A 18 -1.68 10.72 -8.11
CA GLU A 18 -1.63 11.92 -8.95
C GLU A 18 -2.00 13.12 -8.08
N LEU A 19 -1.07 14.07 -7.94
CA LEU A 19 -1.23 15.26 -7.11
C LEU A 19 -0.99 16.51 -7.94
N THR A 20 -1.77 17.55 -7.65
CA THR A 20 -1.54 18.90 -8.15
C THR A 20 -0.28 19.52 -7.56
N ASP A 21 0.27 20.55 -8.18
CA ASP A 21 1.48 21.22 -7.69
C ASP A 21 1.28 21.86 -6.29
N GLU A 22 0.07 22.34 -6.02
CA GLU A 22 -0.33 22.89 -4.72
C GLU A 22 -0.33 21.80 -3.62
N GLU A 23 -0.90 20.64 -3.91
CA GLU A 23 -0.91 19.49 -3.00
C GLU A 23 0.50 18.95 -2.75
N ARG A 24 1.35 18.89 -3.78
CA ARG A 24 2.75 18.48 -3.65
C ARG A 24 3.52 19.36 -2.67
N SER A 25 3.36 20.68 -2.79
CA SER A 25 4.02 21.63 -1.89
C SER A 25 3.50 21.50 -0.44
N SER A 26 2.19 21.32 -0.28
CA SER A 26 1.57 21.17 1.04
C SER A 26 1.99 19.87 1.73
N PHE A 27 1.92 18.75 1.00
CA PHE A 27 2.22 17.42 1.53
C PHE A 27 3.71 17.24 1.84
N GLY A 28 4.61 17.89 1.11
CA GLY A 28 6.03 17.91 1.44
C GLY A 28 6.31 18.44 2.85
N GLY A 29 5.69 19.57 3.20
CA GLY A 29 5.83 20.15 4.54
C GLY A 29 5.17 19.29 5.62
N GLN A 30 3.98 18.76 5.35
CA GLN A 30 3.27 17.88 6.28
C GLN A 30 4.03 16.58 6.56
N LEU A 31 4.57 15.94 5.52
CA LEU A 31 5.36 14.72 5.65
C LEU A 31 6.65 14.97 6.43
N SER A 32 7.32 16.11 6.18
CA SER A 32 8.50 16.52 6.93
C SER A 32 8.20 16.66 8.44
N ALA A 33 7.06 17.26 8.79
CA ALA A 33 6.61 17.38 10.18
C ALA A 33 6.28 16.02 10.82
N ILE A 34 5.64 15.11 10.09
CA ILE A 34 5.35 13.75 10.57
C ILE A 34 6.63 12.97 10.84
N LEU A 35 7.61 13.01 9.92
CA LEU A 35 8.88 12.32 10.09
C LEU A 35 9.69 12.90 11.27
N GLU A 36 9.64 14.21 11.48
CA GLU A 36 10.26 14.85 12.63
C GLU A 36 9.63 14.40 13.95
N TYR A 37 8.31 14.26 13.99
CA TYR A 37 7.60 13.72 15.14
C TYR A 37 7.97 12.24 15.39
N VAL A 38 7.98 11.40 14.35
CA VAL A 38 8.40 9.98 14.45
C VAL A 38 9.85 9.87 14.89
N GLY A 39 10.71 10.83 14.52
CA GLY A 39 12.10 10.91 14.96
C GLY A 39 12.29 10.94 16.48
N GLN A 40 11.26 11.25 17.27
CA GLN A 40 11.32 11.13 18.74
C GLN A 40 11.63 9.70 19.21
N LEU A 41 11.25 8.68 18.42
CA LEU A 41 11.53 7.28 18.73
C LEU A 41 13.04 6.96 18.77
N SER A 42 13.88 7.72 18.06
CA SER A 42 15.32 7.51 18.03
C SER A 42 16.02 7.83 19.36
N ARG A 43 15.29 8.37 20.35
CA ARG A 43 15.80 8.68 21.69
C ARG A 43 15.80 7.46 22.61
N VAL A 44 15.09 6.40 22.23
CA VAL A 44 14.98 5.17 23.00
C VAL A 44 15.96 4.14 22.44
N ASP A 45 16.81 3.60 23.31
CA ASP A 45 17.72 2.52 22.95
C ASP A 45 16.96 1.20 22.85
N VAL A 46 17.12 0.52 21.73
CA VAL A 46 16.48 -0.75 21.39
C VAL A 46 17.49 -1.78 20.86
N GLU A 47 18.80 -1.58 21.07
CA GLU A 47 19.85 -2.47 20.55
C GLU A 47 19.69 -3.94 21.00
N GLU A 48 19.15 -4.16 22.21
CA GLU A 48 18.90 -5.50 22.76
C GLU A 48 17.45 -5.98 22.62
N VAL A 49 16.60 -5.24 21.89
CA VAL A 49 15.17 -5.56 21.74
C VAL A 49 14.90 -6.14 20.35
N GLU A 50 14.47 -7.40 20.31
CA GLU A 50 14.05 -8.05 19.07
C GLU A 50 12.80 -7.37 18.47
N PRO A 51 12.76 -7.10 17.15
CA PRO A 51 11.60 -6.54 16.48
C PRO A 51 10.36 -7.44 16.60
N MET A 52 9.20 -6.83 16.87
CA MET A 52 7.92 -7.54 16.98
C MET A 52 7.08 -7.35 15.70
N SER A 53 6.99 -8.40 14.87
CA SER A 53 6.16 -8.38 13.64
C SER A 53 4.69 -8.75 13.89
N HIS A 54 4.44 -9.61 14.88
CA HIS A 54 3.10 -10.07 15.24
C HIS A 54 2.95 -10.03 16.75
N SER A 55 1.81 -9.54 17.23
CA SER A 55 1.49 -9.51 18.67
C SER A 55 1.20 -10.89 19.27
N VAL A 56 0.97 -11.89 18.42
CA VAL A 56 0.71 -13.28 18.79
C VAL A 56 1.71 -14.21 18.10
N THR A 57 2.09 -15.30 18.79
CA THR A 57 2.95 -16.32 18.19
C THR A 57 2.22 -17.04 17.08
N ILE A 58 2.60 -16.77 15.83
CA ILE A 58 2.10 -17.51 14.67
C ILE A 58 2.95 -18.77 14.51
N ARG A 59 2.29 -19.93 14.46
CA ARG A 59 2.90 -21.20 14.01
C ARG A 59 2.40 -21.47 12.60
N ASN A 60 3.07 -22.36 11.87
CA ASN A 60 2.70 -22.72 10.50
C ASN A 60 1.19 -23.03 10.39
N VAL A 61 0.41 -22.05 9.93
CA VAL A 61 -1.03 -22.18 9.66
C VAL A 61 -1.15 -22.57 8.21
N LEU A 62 -1.42 -23.85 7.96
CA LEU A 62 -1.61 -24.38 6.62
C LEU A 62 -3.10 -24.55 6.32
N ARG A 63 -3.48 -24.22 5.09
CA ARG A 63 -4.78 -24.58 4.51
C ARG A 63 -4.65 -25.97 3.86
N PRO A 64 -5.65 -26.86 3.96
CA PRO A 64 -5.66 -28.11 3.22
C PRO A 64 -5.64 -27.86 1.71
N ASP A 65 -5.01 -28.76 0.96
CA ASP A 65 -4.97 -28.71 -0.51
C ASP A 65 -6.25 -29.31 -1.11
N GLU A 66 -7.36 -28.63 -0.84
CA GLU A 66 -8.69 -29.01 -1.32
C GLU A 66 -9.21 -27.91 -2.24
N ALA A 67 -9.76 -28.31 -3.39
CA ALA A 67 -10.36 -27.40 -4.34
C ALA A 67 -11.74 -26.96 -3.83
N ILE A 68 -11.92 -25.66 -3.65
CA ILE A 68 -13.21 -25.05 -3.31
C ILE A 68 -13.75 -24.43 -4.60
N PRO A 69 -14.89 -24.89 -5.15
CA PRO A 69 -15.46 -24.31 -6.35
C PRO A 69 -15.91 -22.88 -6.08
N CYS A 70 -15.57 -21.95 -6.98
CA CYS A 70 -16.08 -20.58 -6.96
C CYS A 70 -17.50 -20.56 -7.57
N PRO A 71 -18.54 -20.18 -6.81
CA PRO A 71 -19.89 -20.02 -7.35
C PRO A 71 -19.94 -18.95 -8.45
N ASP A 72 -20.78 -19.15 -9.46
CA ASP A 72 -20.92 -18.18 -10.57
C ASP A 72 -21.37 -16.79 -10.06
N GLU A 73 -22.19 -16.74 -9.01
CA GLU A 73 -22.62 -15.48 -8.38
C GLU A 73 -21.45 -14.72 -7.75
N GLU A 74 -20.49 -15.41 -7.12
CA GLU A 74 -19.30 -14.77 -6.54
C GLU A 74 -18.37 -14.24 -7.64
N ARG A 75 -18.19 -15.01 -8.72
CA ARG A 75 -17.44 -14.54 -9.89
C ARG A 75 -18.09 -13.30 -10.49
N GLN A 76 -19.40 -13.34 -10.71
CA GLN A 76 -20.12 -12.21 -11.30
C GLN A 76 -20.06 -10.98 -10.39
N GLY A 77 -20.26 -11.15 -9.08
CA GLY A 77 -20.13 -10.05 -8.13
C GLY A 77 -18.75 -9.39 -8.11
N ALA A 78 -17.68 -10.16 -8.35
CA ALA A 78 -16.34 -9.60 -8.49
C ALA A 78 -16.16 -8.79 -9.78
N VAL A 79 -16.78 -9.22 -10.89
CA VAL A 79 -16.75 -8.50 -12.16
C VAL A 79 -17.59 -7.23 -12.09
N ASP A 80 -18.81 -7.31 -11.56
CA ASP A 80 -19.75 -6.20 -11.40
C ASP A 80 -19.20 -5.08 -10.49
N ALA A 81 -18.30 -5.42 -9.56
CA ALA A 81 -17.64 -4.46 -8.67
C ALA A 81 -16.54 -3.64 -9.35
N PHE A 82 -16.15 -3.99 -10.57
CA PHE A 82 -15.06 -3.36 -11.29
C PHE A 82 -15.57 -2.29 -12.29
N PRO A 83 -14.81 -1.20 -12.54
CA PRO A 83 -15.33 -0.07 -13.34
C PRO A 83 -15.64 -0.34 -14.81
N ASP A 84 -14.91 -1.24 -15.48
CA ASP A 84 -15.06 -1.52 -16.91
C ASP A 84 -14.87 -3.02 -17.20
N GLU A 85 -15.74 -3.58 -18.02
CA GLU A 85 -15.72 -5.00 -18.37
C GLU A 85 -15.87 -5.21 -19.88
N GLU A 86 -15.29 -6.30 -20.38
CA GLU A 86 -15.45 -6.74 -21.76
C GLU A 86 -15.52 -8.27 -21.78
N GLU A 87 -16.61 -8.82 -22.32
CA GLU A 87 -16.83 -10.28 -22.45
C GLU A 87 -16.68 -11.07 -21.13
N GLY A 88 -17.01 -10.46 -19.98
CA GLY A 88 -16.89 -11.08 -18.66
C GLY A 88 -15.47 -11.06 -18.08
N LEU A 89 -14.59 -10.22 -18.64
CA LEU A 89 -13.24 -9.95 -18.14
C LEU A 89 -13.13 -8.50 -17.67
N LEU A 90 -12.24 -8.26 -16.71
CA LEU A 90 -11.92 -6.91 -16.24
C LEU A 90 -11.10 -6.19 -17.30
N LYS A 91 -11.62 -5.07 -17.79
CA LYS A 91 -10.97 -4.29 -18.85
C LYS A 91 -10.07 -3.22 -18.27
N VAL A 92 -8.81 -3.21 -18.69
CA VAL A 92 -7.80 -2.23 -18.26
C VAL A 92 -6.99 -1.77 -19.46
N ASP A 93 -6.33 -0.62 -19.32
CA ASP A 93 -5.34 -0.19 -20.30
C ASP A 93 -4.18 -1.18 -20.37
N SER A 94 -3.65 -1.39 -21.59
CA SER A 94 -2.52 -2.28 -21.79
C SER A 94 -1.29 -1.79 -21.02
N VAL A 95 -0.67 -2.70 -20.26
CA VAL A 95 0.53 -2.41 -19.47
C VAL A 95 1.78 -2.27 -20.35
N PHE A 96 1.80 -2.96 -21.49
CA PHE A 96 2.90 -2.89 -22.45
C PHE A 96 2.40 -2.29 -23.76
N SER A 97 3.10 -1.26 -24.21
CA SER A 97 2.97 -0.65 -25.54
C SER A 97 4.28 -0.79 -26.29
#